data_AF-A0A3Q4H4E1-F1
#
_entry.id   AF-A0A3Q4H4E1-F1
#
_cell.length_a   1.000
_cell.length_b   1.000
_cell.length_c   1.000
_cell.angle_alpha   90.00
_cell.angle_beta   90.00
_cell.angle_gamma   90.00
#
_symmetry.space_group_name_H-M   'P 1'
#
loop_
_entity.id
_entity.type
_entity.pdbx_description
1 polymer ?
#
loop_
_entity_poly.entity_id
_entity_poly.type
_entity_poly.pdbx_seq_one_letter_code
_entity_poly.pdbx_strand_id
1 'polypeptide(L)'
;MACICIALLLVPPRDPKALYTSSHPPIHSHIHTLVEASYSCSHSCPGTGQTDRSEAHPELEANSSGKEWTATRRLPQALIIGVKKGGTRALLEFLRLHPDIRALGSEPHFFDRHYARGLDWYRSIMPKALDGQIVMEKTPRYFVTVETPARVHAMSKDVKLIVVVRDPVTRAISDYTQIISKTPNIPAFESLAFKNQTTGQIDSLWSPLWIGLYAQHMERWLAWFPRNQIHLVSGERLISDPAGELGKVQDFLGLQRIVTDKHFYFNKTKGFPCLKKPEGSSKPHCLGKTKGRTHASINPEVIQRLRDFYKPHNQRFYQMAGQDFGWQ
;
A
#
# COMPACT_ATOMS: atom_id res chain seq x y z
N MET A 1 -66.85 -10.72 -9.27
CA MET A 1 -66.26 -11.00 -7.94
C MET A 1 -65.97 -12.49 -7.85
N ALA A 2 -64.91 -12.88 -7.11
CA ALA A 2 -64.28 -14.21 -6.94
C ALA A 2 -63.15 -14.50 -7.96
N CYS A 3 -61.90 -14.14 -7.66
CA CYS A 3 -60.87 -14.92 -6.92
C CYS A 3 -60.38 -16.17 -7.66
N ILE A 4 -59.28 -16.02 -8.41
CA ILE A 4 -58.47 -17.14 -8.91
C ILE A 4 -57.19 -17.19 -8.06
N CYS A 5 -57.04 -18.28 -7.31
CA CYS A 5 -55.80 -18.65 -6.60
C CYS A 5 -54.73 -19.06 -7.62
N ILE A 6 -53.58 -18.39 -7.60
CA ILE A 6 -52.37 -18.83 -8.30
C ILE A 6 -51.43 -19.45 -7.26
N ALA A 7 -51.18 -20.75 -7.41
CA ALA A 7 -50.16 -21.48 -6.66
C ALA A 7 -48.76 -21.08 -7.13
N LEU A 8 -47.92 -20.60 -6.22
CA LEU A 8 -46.50 -20.40 -6.42
C LEU A 8 -45.75 -21.73 -6.35
N LEU A 9 -45.10 -22.13 -7.45
CA LEU A 9 -44.03 -23.13 -7.44
C LEU A 9 -42.69 -22.41 -7.22
N LEU A 10 -42.12 -22.59 -6.03
CA LEU A 10 -40.79 -22.12 -5.66
C LEU A 10 -39.71 -23.05 -6.25
N VAL A 11 -38.81 -22.48 -7.06
CA VAL A 11 -37.58 -23.13 -7.53
C VAL A 11 -36.42 -22.65 -6.65
N PRO A 12 -35.64 -23.53 -6.00
CA PRO A 12 -34.52 -23.12 -5.14
C PRO A 12 -33.27 -22.68 -5.94
N PRO A 13 -32.42 -21.80 -5.38
CA PRO A 13 -31.27 -21.23 -6.07
C PRO A 13 -30.10 -22.22 -6.20
N ARG A 14 -29.45 -22.22 -7.37
CA ARG A 14 -28.26 -23.03 -7.69
C ARG A 14 -26.99 -22.47 -7.05
N ASP A 15 -26.22 -23.38 -6.47
CA ASP A 15 -24.92 -23.20 -5.80
C ASP A 15 -23.78 -22.92 -6.82
N PRO A 16 -22.99 -21.85 -6.69
CA PRO A 16 -21.90 -21.54 -7.63
C PRO A 16 -20.58 -22.16 -7.16
N LYS A 17 -20.46 -23.48 -7.25
CA LYS A 17 -19.17 -24.19 -7.19
C LYS A 17 -19.12 -25.33 -8.20
N ALA A 18 -18.80 -25.01 -9.45
CA ALA A 18 -18.18 -25.95 -10.37
C ALA A 18 -17.55 -25.21 -11.54
N LEU A 19 -16.41 -25.75 -12.02
CA LEU A 19 -15.69 -25.43 -13.25
C LEU A 19 -14.64 -24.32 -13.13
N TYR A 20 -13.41 -24.71 -12.82
CA TYR A 20 -12.24 -24.48 -13.70
C TYR A 20 -11.04 -25.28 -13.15
N THR A 21 -10.80 -26.45 -13.72
CA THR A 21 -9.53 -27.18 -13.59
C THR A 21 -8.59 -26.71 -14.69
N SER A 22 -7.46 -26.12 -14.32
CA SER A 22 -6.36 -25.83 -15.25
C SER A 22 -5.03 -26.02 -14.51
N SER A 23 -4.36 -27.09 -14.91
CA SER A 23 -3.06 -27.57 -14.47
C SER A 23 -1.93 -26.72 -15.05
N HIS A 24 -1.03 -26.18 -14.21
CA HIS A 24 0.33 -25.75 -14.61
C HIS A 24 1.33 -26.06 -13.47
N PRO A 25 2.60 -26.40 -13.79
CA PRO A 25 3.53 -27.12 -12.90
C PRO A 25 4.33 -26.21 -11.94
N PRO A 26 4.90 -26.77 -10.85
CA PRO A 26 5.77 -26.03 -9.94
C PRO A 26 7.22 -25.97 -10.46
N ILE A 27 7.81 -24.77 -10.43
CA ILE A 27 9.24 -24.57 -10.66
C ILE A 27 9.95 -24.55 -9.30
N HIS A 28 10.88 -25.49 -9.14
CA HIS A 28 11.83 -25.59 -8.03
C HIS A 28 12.72 -24.35 -7.92
N SER A 29 13.03 -23.93 -6.69
CA SER A 29 14.30 -23.28 -6.39
C SER A 29 14.79 -23.72 -5.01
N HIS A 30 15.74 -24.66 -5.01
CA HIS A 30 16.73 -24.74 -3.95
C HIS A 30 17.65 -23.53 -4.05
N ILE A 31 18.13 -23.03 -2.89
CA ILE A 31 19.55 -22.86 -2.55
C ILE A 31 19.76 -21.75 -1.49
N HIS A 32 20.54 -22.15 -0.47
CA HIS A 32 21.36 -21.44 0.53
C HIS A 32 20.80 -20.84 1.84
N THR A 33 21.03 -21.64 2.88
CA THR A 33 21.34 -21.41 4.30
C THR A 33 22.59 -20.54 4.53
N LEU A 34 22.70 -20.04 5.79
CA LEU A 34 23.85 -19.41 6.51
C LEU A 34 23.91 -17.88 6.37
N VAL A 35 24.10 -17.05 7.40
CA VAL A 35 24.88 -17.15 8.65
C VAL A 35 24.24 -16.28 9.76
N GLU A 36 24.19 -16.80 10.98
CA GLU A 36 24.04 -16.03 12.24
C GLU A 36 25.38 -15.43 12.66
N ALA A 37 25.40 -14.18 13.12
CA ALA A 37 26.49 -13.65 13.91
C ALA A 37 25.95 -12.68 14.96
N SER A 38 25.80 -13.21 16.18
CA SER A 38 25.62 -12.49 17.43
C SER A 38 26.91 -11.75 17.82
N TYR A 39 26.80 -10.46 18.13
CA TYR A 39 27.84 -9.73 18.88
C TYR A 39 27.26 -9.23 20.19
N SER A 40 27.71 -9.86 21.27
CA SER A 40 27.60 -9.38 22.65
C SER A 40 28.82 -8.53 22.94
N CYS A 41 28.65 -7.35 23.53
CA CYS A 41 29.77 -6.53 23.99
C CYS A 41 29.60 -6.26 25.49
N SER A 42 30.37 -7.00 26.28
CA SER A 42 30.61 -6.80 27.70
C SER A 42 31.87 -5.95 27.86
N HIS A 43 31.76 -4.75 28.40
CA HIS A 43 32.91 -3.98 28.91
C HIS A 43 32.62 -3.54 30.35
N SER A 44 33.38 -4.13 31.25
CA SER A 44 33.57 -3.75 32.65
C SER A 44 34.78 -2.82 32.73
N CYS A 45 34.69 -1.77 33.55
CA CYS A 45 35.86 -1.08 34.11
C CYS A 45 35.62 -0.75 35.60
N PRO A 46 36.69 -0.69 36.42
CA PRO A 46 36.66 -0.85 37.87
C PRO A 46 36.65 0.48 38.64
N GLY A 47 36.38 0.40 39.95
CA GLY A 47 35.95 1.51 40.80
C GLY A 47 37.03 2.22 41.62
N THR A 48 36.58 3.09 42.55
CA THR A 48 37.32 3.60 43.70
C THR A 48 36.38 4.23 44.76
N GLY A 49 36.58 3.88 46.04
CA GLY A 49 36.76 4.82 47.17
C GLY A 49 35.58 5.57 47.84
N GLN A 50 35.08 4.99 48.96
CA GLN A 50 34.81 5.57 50.30
C GLN A 50 33.93 6.83 50.56
N THR A 51 32.82 6.57 51.29
CA THR A 51 32.24 7.21 52.51
C THR A 51 32.12 8.75 52.65
N ASP A 52 30.89 9.26 52.85
CA ASP A 52 30.50 9.92 54.12
C ASP A 52 28.96 10.07 54.29
N ARG A 53 28.53 10.33 55.53
CA ARG A 53 27.15 10.25 56.08
C ARG A 53 26.24 11.46 55.81
N SER A 54 24.94 11.13 55.77
CA SER A 54 23.75 11.86 56.28
C SER A 54 23.48 13.30 55.86
N GLU A 55 22.36 13.50 55.15
CA GLU A 55 21.29 14.42 55.55
C GLU A 55 19.97 14.02 54.85
N ALA A 56 18.93 13.79 55.64
CA ALA A 56 17.61 13.36 55.18
C ALA A 56 16.79 14.57 54.73
N HIS A 57 16.54 14.68 53.43
CA HIS A 57 15.54 15.58 52.88
C HIS A 57 14.19 14.85 52.78
N PRO A 58 13.06 15.54 53.08
CA PRO A 58 11.75 14.90 53.13
C PRO A 58 11.38 14.36 51.75
N GLU A 59 11.04 13.07 51.71
CA GLU A 59 10.42 12.40 50.58
C GLU A 59 9.14 13.15 50.18
N LEU A 60 9.24 13.94 49.11
CA LEU A 60 8.09 14.28 48.30
C LEU A 60 7.63 12.98 47.65
N GLU A 61 6.58 12.38 48.22
CA GLU A 61 5.85 11.30 47.56
C GLU A 61 5.34 11.81 46.21
N ALA A 62 6.13 11.56 45.18
CA ALA A 62 5.70 11.67 43.81
C ALA A 62 4.64 10.59 43.61
N ASN A 63 3.39 10.97 43.81
CA ASN A 63 2.23 10.17 43.46
C ASN A 63 2.15 10.09 41.93
N SER A 64 3.10 9.37 41.32
CA SER A 64 3.06 9.04 39.91
C SER A 64 2.09 7.89 39.79
N SER A 65 0.82 8.20 39.56
CA SER A 65 -0.06 7.31 38.81
C SER A 65 0.49 7.22 37.38
N GLY A 66 1.66 6.59 37.24
CA GLY A 66 2.37 6.39 36.00
C GLY A 66 1.53 5.44 35.16
N LYS A 67 0.82 5.99 34.18
CA LYS A 67 0.12 5.19 33.18
C LYS A 67 1.19 4.36 32.46
N GLU A 68 1.28 3.08 32.75
CA GLU A 68 2.29 2.21 32.16
C GLU A 68 2.01 2.10 30.65
N TRP A 69 2.88 2.71 29.85
CA TRP A 69 2.72 2.74 28.40
C TRP A 69 3.15 1.41 27.79
N THR A 70 2.24 0.43 27.74
CA THR A 70 2.54 -0.90 27.18
C THR A 70 2.36 -0.93 25.66
N ALA A 71 3.45 -1.13 24.91
CA ALA A 71 3.39 -1.29 23.46
C ALA A 71 3.05 -2.75 23.06
N THR A 72 1.96 -2.95 22.33
CA THR A 72 1.46 -4.28 21.93
C THR A 72 1.33 -4.42 20.41
N ARG A 73 1.32 -5.67 19.91
CA ARG A 73 1.04 -5.94 18.48
C ARG A 73 -0.47 -6.13 18.28
N ARG A 74 -1.01 -5.45 17.28
CA ARG A 74 -2.42 -5.54 16.89
C ARG A 74 -2.57 -5.58 15.37
N LEU A 75 -3.73 -6.02 14.90
CA LEU A 75 -4.06 -5.99 13.48
C LEU A 75 -4.11 -4.53 12.97
N PRO A 76 -3.81 -4.30 11.69
CA PRO A 76 -3.79 -2.95 11.14
C PRO A 76 -5.19 -2.35 11.07
N GLN A 77 -5.32 -1.08 11.48
CA GLN A 77 -6.55 -0.30 11.37
C GLN A 77 -6.67 0.38 9.99
N ALA A 78 -5.56 0.51 9.27
CA ALA A 78 -5.54 1.03 7.91
C ALA A 78 -4.57 0.29 7.00
N LEU A 79 -4.95 0.12 5.72
CA LEU A 79 -4.19 -0.61 4.71
C LEU A 79 -3.94 0.26 3.47
N ILE A 80 -2.70 0.31 3.00
CA ILE A 80 -2.39 0.84 1.66
C ILE A 80 -2.44 -0.34 0.67
N ILE A 81 -3.60 -0.51 0.02
CA ILE A 81 -3.92 -1.70 -0.79
C ILE A 81 -3.45 -1.60 -2.24
N GLY A 82 -3.08 -0.41 -2.70
CA GLY A 82 -2.75 -0.20 -4.11
C GLY A 82 -2.36 1.24 -4.47
N VAL A 83 -2.08 1.51 -5.74
CA VAL A 83 -1.83 0.50 -6.79
C VAL A 83 -0.34 0.24 -6.97
N LYS A 84 0.01 -0.90 -7.58
CA LYS A 84 1.38 -1.20 -7.98
C LYS A 84 1.90 -0.04 -8.85
N LYS A 85 3.06 0.52 -8.48
CA LYS A 85 3.69 1.69 -9.14
C LYS A 85 2.97 3.04 -8.96
N GLY A 86 1.92 3.12 -8.14
CA GLY A 86 1.21 4.39 -7.88
C GLY A 86 1.95 5.35 -6.94
N GLY A 87 2.86 4.86 -6.11
CA GLY A 87 3.55 5.70 -5.10
C GLY A 87 3.44 5.18 -3.67
N THR A 88 2.89 3.97 -3.47
CA THR A 88 2.62 3.38 -2.15
C THR A 88 3.81 3.38 -1.18
N ARG A 89 5.04 3.19 -1.67
CA ARG A 89 6.23 3.28 -0.82
C ARG A 89 6.44 4.71 -0.32
N ALA A 90 6.36 5.71 -1.19
CA ALA A 90 6.53 7.10 -0.81
C ALA A 90 5.51 7.49 0.25
N LEU A 91 4.23 7.16 0.01
CA LEU A 91 3.16 7.44 0.97
C LEU A 91 3.44 6.80 2.35
N LEU A 92 3.82 5.52 2.39
CA LEU A 92 4.10 4.85 3.67
C LEU A 92 5.27 5.52 4.41
N GLU A 93 6.38 5.81 3.72
CA GLU A 93 7.52 6.48 4.36
C GLU A 93 7.17 7.90 4.84
N PHE A 94 6.29 8.61 4.13
CA PHE A 94 5.86 9.95 4.53
C PHE A 94 4.92 9.91 5.74
N LEU A 95 3.99 8.94 5.78
CA LEU A 95 3.10 8.73 6.92
C LEU A 95 3.85 8.34 8.20
N ARG A 96 4.95 7.60 8.08
CA ARG A 96 5.82 7.21 9.22
C ARG A 96 6.47 8.39 9.94
N LEU A 97 6.42 9.60 9.37
CA LEU A 97 6.81 10.81 10.08
C LEU A 97 5.83 11.18 11.21
N HIS A 98 4.58 10.72 11.13
CA HIS A 98 3.58 11.02 12.15
C HIS A 98 3.83 10.16 13.41
N PRO A 99 3.89 10.77 14.62
CA PRO A 99 4.18 10.03 15.84
C PRO A 99 3.14 8.94 16.15
N ASP A 100 1.90 9.15 15.72
CA ASP A 100 0.81 8.18 15.91
C ASP A 100 0.69 7.13 14.79
N ILE A 101 1.69 6.97 13.92
CA ILE A 101 1.69 5.91 12.90
C ILE A 101 2.79 4.90 13.18
N ARG A 102 2.41 3.62 13.25
CA ARG A 102 3.33 2.48 13.26
C ARG A 102 3.08 1.64 12.02
N ALA A 103 4.09 1.51 11.16
CA ALA A 103 3.94 0.80 9.89
C ALA A 103 4.89 -0.39 9.75
N LEU A 104 4.39 -1.50 9.22
CA LEU A 104 5.23 -2.60 8.76
C LEU A 104 6.06 -2.13 7.55
N GLY A 105 7.39 -2.30 7.62
CA GLY A 105 8.29 -1.83 6.56
C GLY A 105 8.20 -2.64 5.27
N SER A 106 8.05 -3.96 5.37
CA SER A 106 7.92 -4.89 4.25
C SER A 106 6.48 -4.95 3.71
N GLU A 107 6.31 -5.53 2.52
CA GLU A 107 4.99 -5.84 1.97
C GLU A 107 4.60 -7.25 2.45
N PRO A 108 3.63 -7.41 3.38
CA PRO A 108 3.37 -8.70 4.02
C PRO A 108 2.74 -9.73 3.09
N HIS A 109 2.06 -9.32 2.02
CA HIS A 109 1.37 -10.23 1.10
C HIS A 109 0.43 -11.22 1.80
N PHE A 110 -0.21 -10.81 2.89
CA PHE A 110 -1.08 -11.67 3.68
C PHE A 110 -2.34 -12.04 2.90
N PHE A 111 -3.13 -11.04 2.48
CA PHE A 111 -4.43 -11.30 1.86
C PHE A 111 -4.36 -11.86 0.42
N ASP A 112 -3.18 -11.91 -0.21
CA ASP A 112 -2.99 -12.45 -1.56
C ASP A 112 -2.10 -13.70 -1.65
N ARG A 113 -1.12 -13.90 -0.76
CA ARG A 113 -0.21 -15.07 -0.82
C ARG A 113 -0.17 -15.89 0.45
N HIS A 114 -0.30 -15.27 1.61
CA HIS A 114 -0.02 -15.89 2.90
C HIS A 114 -1.26 -16.04 3.79
N TYR A 115 -2.46 -15.95 3.22
CA TYR A 115 -3.72 -15.94 3.98
C TYR A 115 -3.92 -17.19 4.83
N ALA A 116 -3.47 -18.36 4.33
CA ALA A 116 -3.54 -19.63 5.04
C ALA A 116 -2.72 -19.68 6.35
N ARG A 117 -1.82 -18.72 6.59
CA ARG A 117 -1.06 -18.62 7.85
C ARG A 117 -1.89 -18.09 9.02
N GLY A 118 -3.11 -17.61 8.77
CA GLY A 118 -4.03 -17.13 9.80
C GLY A 118 -3.71 -15.72 10.33
N LEU A 119 -4.68 -15.14 11.02
CA LEU A 119 -4.59 -13.76 11.55
C LEU A 119 -3.55 -13.63 12.67
N ASP A 120 -3.24 -14.71 13.39
CA ASP A 120 -2.21 -14.69 14.43
C ASP A 120 -0.82 -14.47 13.85
N TRP A 121 -0.51 -15.14 12.73
CA TRP A 121 0.72 -14.87 11.99
C TRP A 121 0.76 -13.45 11.46
N TYR A 122 -0.37 -12.96 10.93
CA TYR A 122 -0.43 -11.59 10.39
C TYR A 122 -0.24 -10.53 11.49
N ARG A 123 -0.82 -10.73 12.67
CA ARG A 123 -0.62 -9.89 13.86
C ARG A 123 0.81 -9.97 14.38
N SER A 124 1.43 -11.15 14.37
CA SER A 124 2.77 -11.36 14.94
C SER A 124 3.88 -10.63 14.17
N ILE A 125 3.65 -10.26 12.91
CA ILE A 125 4.59 -9.46 12.12
C ILE A 125 4.36 -7.95 12.25
N MET A 126 3.21 -7.50 12.77
CA MET A 126 2.91 -6.07 12.93
C MET A 126 3.82 -5.40 13.95
N PRO A 127 4.23 -4.13 13.75
CA PRO A 127 5.02 -3.42 14.76
C PRO A 127 4.26 -3.30 16.09
N LYS A 128 4.99 -3.27 17.20
CA LYS A 128 4.41 -2.87 18.48
C LYS A 128 3.96 -1.41 18.40
N ALA A 129 2.83 -1.10 19.01
CA ALA A 129 2.23 0.22 19.03
C ALA A 129 1.66 0.52 20.42
N LEU A 130 1.79 1.78 20.84
CA LEU A 130 1.14 2.33 22.03
C LEU A 130 -0.33 2.60 21.75
N ASP A 131 -1.15 2.73 22.78
CA ASP A 131 -2.54 3.16 22.63
C ASP A 131 -2.65 4.52 21.93
N GLY A 132 -3.65 4.65 21.07
CA GLY A 132 -3.84 5.83 20.19
C GLY A 132 -3.10 5.75 18.85
N GLN A 133 -2.03 4.97 18.72
CA GLN A 133 -1.31 4.86 17.44
C GLN A 133 -2.05 3.98 16.41
N ILE A 134 -2.01 4.34 15.14
CA ILE A 134 -2.55 3.55 14.03
C ILE A 134 -1.47 2.59 13.51
N VAL A 135 -1.81 1.30 13.46
CA VAL A 135 -0.98 0.26 12.84
C VAL A 135 -1.36 0.12 11.37
N MET A 136 -0.35 0.14 10.50
CA MET A 136 -0.52 0.09 9.04
C MET A 136 0.43 -0.89 8.36
N GLU A 137 0.04 -1.31 7.16
CA GLU A 137 0.92 -1.98 6.20
C GLU A 137 0.59 -1.53 4.78
N LYS A 138 1.46 -1.88 3.83
CA LYS A 138 1.18 -1.71 2.40
C LYS A 138 1.43 -3.01 1.65
N THR A 139 0.50 -3.38 0.78
CA THR A 139 0.70 -4.42 -0.22
C THR A 139 -0.03 -4.03 -1.50
N PRO A 140 0.67 -3.46 -2.50
CA PRO A 140 0.02 -2.84 -3.66
C PRO A 140 -0.77 -3.81 -4.56
N ARG A 141 -0.55 -5.12 -4.41
CA ARG A 141 -1.23 -6.17 -5.17
C ARG A 141 -2.65 -6.42 -4.68
N TYR A 142 -2.97 -6.09 -3.43
CA TYR A 142 -4.29 -6.30 -2.86
C TYR A 142 -5.40 -5.69 -3.70
N PHE A 143 -5.19 -4.48 -4.22
CA PHE A 143 -6.21 -3.77 -4.99
C PHE A 143 -6.76 -4.58 -6.18
N VAL A 144 -5.93 -5.42 -6.80
CA VAL A 144 -6.31 -6.16 -8.01
C VAL A 144 -6.67 -7.63 -7.74
N THR A 145 -6.23 -8.20 -6.63
CA THR A 145 -6.53 -9.59 -6.23
C THR A 145 -8.01 -9.75 -5.88
N VAL A 146 -8.68 -10.70 -6.52
CA VAL A 146 -10.15 -10.84 -6.48
C VAL A 146 -10.67 -11.19 -5.08
N GLU A 147 -9.96 -12.04 -4.34
CA GLU A 147 -10.38 -12.52 -3.03
C GLU A 147 -10.08 -11.53 -1.89
N THR A 148 -9.20 -10.55 -2.14
CA THR A 148 -8.69 -9.67 -1.09
C THR A 148 -9.77 -8.80 -0.42
N PRO A 149 -10.72 -8.16 -1.12
CA PRO A 149 -11.79 -7.39 -0.47
C PRO A 149 -12.57 -8.20 0.58
N ALA A 150 -13.01 -9.41 0.22
CA ALA A 150 -13.75 -10.30 1.10
C ALA A 150 -12.94 -10.71 2.34
N ARG A 151 -11.65 -11.05 2.15
CA ARG A 151 -10.75 -11.44 3.24
C ARG A 151 -10.45 -10.29 4.19
N VAL A 152 -10.26 -9.08 3.66
CA VAL A 152 -10.04 -7.88 4.47
C VAL A 152 -11.31 -7.55 5.27
N HIS A 153 -12.48 -7.64 4.65
CA HIS A 153 -13.77 -7.39 5.31
C HIS A 153 -14.06 -8.43 6.41
N ALA A 154 -13.66 -9.68 6.20
CA ALA A 154 -13.75 -10.74 7.21
C ALA A 154 -12.83 -10.48 8.42
N MET A 155 -11.69 -9.81 8.23
CA MET A 155 -10.80 -9.40 9.33
C MET A 155 -11.39 -8.23 10.12
N SER A 156 -11.80 -7.18 9.43
CA SER A 156 -12.38 -5.98 10.05
C SER A 156 -13.23 -5.23 9.05
N LYS A 157 -14.50 -4.97 9.42
CA LYS A 157 -15.42 -4.19 8.59
C LYS A 157 -15.12 -2.70 8.63
N ASP A 158 -14.47 -2.22 9.70
CA ASP A 158 -14.19 -0.80 9.96
C ASP A 158 -12.81 -0.34 9.47
N VAL A 159 -12.03 -1.25 8.87
CA VAL A 159 -10.68 -0.93 8.38
C VAL A 159 -10.73 0.19 7.34
N LYS A 160 -9.77 1.12 7.44
CA LYS A 160 -9.60 2.19 6.46
C LYS A 160 -8.70 1.75 5.31
N LEU A 161 -9.08 2.04 4.08
CA LEU A 161 -8.37 1.59 2.88
C LEU A 161 -7.82 2.81 2.14
N ILE A 162 -6.56 2.73 1.71
CA ILE A 162 -5.92 3.80 0.95
C ILE A 162 -5.42 3.24 -0.39
N VAL A 163 -5.75 3.94 -1.47
CA VAL A 163 -5.30 3.64 -2.83
C VAL A 163 -4.55 4.83 -3.40
N VAL A 164 -3.26 4.68 -3.65
CA VAL A 164 -2.44 5.66 -4.38
C VAL A 164 -2.56 5.37 -5.86
N VAL A 165 -3.33 6.19 -6.56
CA VAL A 165 -3.55 6.11 -8.00
C VAL A 165 -2.57 7.01 -8.76
N ARG A 166 -2.42 6.76 -10.06
CA ARG A 166 -1.49 7.47 -10.96
C ARG A 166 -2.08 7.40 -12.36
N ASP A 167 -1.70 8.29 -13.27
CA ASP A 167 -2.01 8.17 -14.69
C ASP A 167 -1.72 6.71 -15.14
N PRO A 168 -2.74 5.98 -15.64
CA PRO A 168 -2.62 4.56 -15.91
C PRO A 168 -1.59 4.24 -17.00
N VAL A 169 -1.37 5.14 -17.95
CA VAL A 169 -0.33 5.02 -18.99
C VAL A 169 1.05 5.13 -18.36
N THR A 170 1.29 6.19 -17.60
CA THR A 170 2.61 6.37 -16.95
C THR A 170 2.88 5.28 -15.91
N ARG A 171 1.83 4.76 -15.24
CA ARG A 171 1.92 3.62 -14.34
C ARG A 171 2.29 2.34 -15.09
N ALA A 172 1.67 2.06 -16.23
CA ALA A 172 1.97 0.90 -17.06
C ALA A 172 3.44 0.90 -17.52
N ILE A 173 3.91 2.05 -18.03
CA ILE A 173 5.31 2.25 -18.43
C ILE A 173 6.25 2.05 -17.23
N SER A 174 5.90 2.57 -16.05
CA SER A 174 6.68 2.40 -14.83
C SER A 174 6.74 0.93 -14.37
N ASP A 175 5.68 0.16 -14.61
CA ASP A 175 5.63 -1.27 -14.31
C ASP A 175 6.52 -2.05 -15.26
N TYR A 176 6.36 -1.85 -16.57
CA TYR A 176 7.23 -2.41 -17.59
C TYR A 176 8.71 -2.10 -17.33
N THR A 177 9.04 -0.84 -17.05
CA THR A 177 10.41 -0.41 -16.71
C THR A 177 10.97 -1.19 -15.50
N GLN A 178 10.12 -1.55 -14.54
CA GLN A 178 10.56 -2.40 -13.43
C GLN A 178 10.76 -3.85 -13.85
N ILE A 179 9.90 -4.40 -14.71
CA ILE A 179 10.00 -5.77 -15.24
C ILE A 179 11.31 -5.93 -16.00
N ILE A 180 11.60 -5.07 -16.98
CA ILE A 180 12.83 -5.15 -17.78
C ILE A 180 14.10 -4.94 -16.96
N SER A 181 14.02 -4.22 -15.83
CA SER A 181 15.17 -4.05 -14.92
C SER A 181 15.52 -5.31 -14.12
N LYS A 182 14.63 -6.30 -14.10
CA LYS A 182 14.77 -7.54 -13.32
C LYS A 182 14.82 -8.79 -14.17
N THR A 183 14.24 -8.74 -15.36
CA THR A 183 14.10 -9.87 -16.25
C THR A 183 14.69 -9.51 -17.60
N PRO A 184 15.76 -10.21 -18.04
CA PRO A 184 16.33 -10.00 -19.36
C PRO A 184 15.38 -10.50 -20.45
N ASN A 185 15.62 -10.08 -21.69
CA ASN A 185 14.94 -10.59 -22.90
C ASN A 185 13.42 -10.41 -22.91
N ILE A 186 12.92 -9.37 -22.25
CA ILE A 186 11.51 -8.98 -22.33
C ILE A 186 11.28 -8.23 -23.65
N PRO A 187 10.24 -8.57 -24.44
CA PRO A 187 9.90 -7.84 -25.66
C PRO A 187 9.62 -6.36 -25.40
N ALA A 188 9.74 -5.54 -26.45
CA ALA A 188 9.42 -4.12 -26.39
C ALA A 188 8.00 -3.88 -25.86
N PHE A 189 7.80 -2.72 -25.22
CA PHE A 189 6.50 -2.35 -24.65
C PHE A 189 5.40 -2.36 -25.71
N GLU A 190 5.72 -1.85 -26.91
CA GLU A 190 4.86 -1.81 -28.08
C GLU A 190 4.47 -3.20 -28.59
N SER A 191 5.30 -4.22 -28.36
CA SER A 191 4.96 -5.60 -28.72
C SER A 191 4.01 -6.24 -27.71
N LEU A 192 4.09 -5.84 -26.45
CA LEU A 192 3.27 -6.40 -25.37
C LEU A 192 1.96 -5.64 -25.15
N ALA A 193 1.89 -4.37 -25.55
CA ALA A 193 0.70 -3.53 -25.36
C ALA A 193 -0.45 -3.88 -26.31
N PHE A 194 -0.18 -4.56 -27.42
CA PHE A 194 -1.17 -4.87 -28.45
C PHE A 194 -1.33 -6.38 -28.61
N LYS A 195 -2.58 -6.85 -28.61
CA LYS A 195 -2.91 -8.22 -28.99
C LYS A 195 -2.73 -8.43 -30.49
N ASN A 196 -3.01 -7.38 -31.27
CA ASN A 196 -2.80 -7.34 -32.70
C ASN A 196 -2.33 -5.94 -33.12
N GLN A 197 -1.06 -5.83 -33.52
CA GLN A 197 -0.44 -4.56 -33.89
C GLN A 197 -1.05 -3.94 -35.14
N THR A 198 -1.39 -4.75 -36.14
CA THR A 198 -1.94 -4.30 -37.43
C THR A 198 -3.29 -3.62 -37.25
N THR A 199 -4.16 -4.18 -36.41
CA THR A 199 -5.49 -3.62 -36.09
C THR A 199 -5.44 -2.55 -34.99
N GLY A 200 -4.32 -2.43 -34.28
CA GLY A 200 -4.21 -1.55 -33.11
C GLY A 200 -4.99 -2.02 -31.89
N GLN A 201 -5.40 -3.30 -31.83
CA GLN A 201 -6.13 -3.84 -30.70
C GLN A 201 -5.23 -3.97 -29.46
N ILE A 202 -5.54 -3.21 -28.41
CA ILE A 202 -4.83 -3.24 -27.12
C ILE A 202 -5.03 -4.58 -26.41
N ASP A 203 -3.96 -5.14 -25.84
CA ASP A 203 -4.03 -6.28 -24.94
C ASP A 203 -4.35 -5.82 -23.51
N SER A 204 -5.64 -5.66 -23.21
CA SER A 204 -6.10 -5.27 -21.89
C SER A 204 -5.85 -6.32 -20.80
N LEU A 205 -5.48 -7.55 -21.16
CA LEU A 205 -5.18 -8.63 -20.21
C LEU A 205 -3.70 -8.63 -19.78
N TRP A 206 -2.83 -7.96 -20.54
CA TRP A 206 -1.45 -7.79 -20.14
C TRP A 206 -1.37 -7.05 -18.81
N SER A 207 -0.69 -7.64 -17.81
CA SER A 207 -0.75 -7.19 -16.41
C SER A 207 -0.41 -5.69 -16.22
N PRO A 208 0.64 -5.13 -16.86
CA PRO A 208 0.92 -3.69 -16.84
C PRO A 208 -0.19 -2.82 -17.40
N LEU A 209 -1.13 -3.31 -18.21
CA LEU A 209 -2.30 -2.53 -18.63
C LEU A 209 -3.51 -2.82 -17.76
N TRP A 210 -3.80 -4.09 -17.50
CA TRP A 210 -4.93 -4.53 -16.69
C TRP A 210 -5.01 -3.84 -15.32
N ILE A 211 -3.89 -3.68 -14.61
CA ILE A 211 -3.83 -3.01 -13.29
C ILE A 211 -4.32 -1.53 -13.37
N GLY A 212 -4.25 -0.91 -14.55
CA GLY A 212 -4.68 0.47 -14.81
C GLY A 212 -6.19 0.64 -14.92
N LEU A 213 -6.96 -0.46 -14.99
CA LEU A 213 -8.42 -0.44 -15.10
C LEU A 213 -9.06 -0.19 -13.73
N TYR A 214 -8.77 0.98 -13.13
CA TYR A 214 -9.09 1.28 -11.73
C TYR A 214 -10.57 1.16 -11.40
N ALA A 215 -11.47 1.59 -12.28
CA ALA A 215 -12.91 1.45 -12.10
C ALA A 215 -13.32 -0.01 -11.85
N GLN A 216 -12.84 -0.93 -12.69
CA GLN A 216 -13.16 -2.36 -12.58
C GLN A 216 -12.67 -2.97 -11.26
N HIS A 217 -11.50 -2.55 -10.79
CA HIS A 217 -10.97 -2.99 -9.50
C HIS A 217 -11.74 -2.38 -8.34
N MET A 218 -12.02 -1.07 -8.40
CA MET A 218 -12.73 -0.33 -7.36
C MET A 218 -14.14 -0.86 -7.15
N GLU A 219 -14.85 -1.31 -8.20
CA GLU A 219 -16.18 -1.94 -8.06
C GLU A 219 -16.15 -3.16 -7.15
N ARG A 220 -15.11 -3.99 -7.24
CA ARG A 220 -14.96 -5.16 -6.36
C ARG A 220 -14.74 -4.76 -4.91
N TRP A 221 -14.06 -3.65 -4.66
CA TRP A 221 -13.87 -3.14 -3.31
C TRP A 221 -15.15 -2.50 -2.76
N LEU A 222 -15.88 -1.76 -3.58
CA LEU A 222 -17.14 -1.12 -3.20
C LEU A 222 -18.28 -2.11 -2.93
N ALA A 223 -18.19 -3.35 -3.45
CA ALA A 223 -19.10 -4.43 -3.09
C ALA A 223 -18.96 -4.88 -1.61
N TRP A 224 -17.84 -4.56 -0.96
CA TRP A 224 -17.54 -4.96 0.43
C TRP A 224 -17.39 -3.78 1.39
N PHE A 225 -16.95 -2.62 0.89
CA PHE A 225 -16.67 -1.45 1.71
C PHE A 225 -17.40 -0.22 1.19
N PRO A 226 -17.99 0.59 2.07
CA PRO A 226 -18.56 1.87 1.66
C PRO A 226 -17.46 2.81 1.16
N ARG A 227 -17.83 3.68 0.22
CA ARG A 227 -16.89 4.62 -0.45
C ARG A 227 -16.13 5.50 0.54
N ASN A 228 -16.74 5.88 1.67
CA ASN A 228 -16.12 6.71 2.70
C ASN A 228 -15.00 6.02 3.49
N GLN A 229 -14.87 4.69 3.42
CA GLN A 229 -13.75 3.93 3.99
C GLN A 229 -12.57 3.78 3.02
N ILE A 230 -12.68 4.30 1.79
CA ILE A 230 -11.64 4.23 0.78
C ILE A 230 -11.14 5.64 0.47
N HIS A 231 -9.89 5.93 0.79
CA HIS A 231 -9.24 7.19 0.42
C HIS A 231 -8.38 7.02 -0.83
N LEU A 232 -8.58 7.91 -1.80
CA LEU A 232 -7.82 7.92 -3.04
C LEU A 232 -6.77 9.03 -2.97
N VAL A 233 -5.51 8.67 -3.13
CA VAL A 233 -4.37 9.58 -3.13
C VAL A 233 -3.89 9.77 -4.57
N SER A 234 -3.71 11.02 -4.99
CA SER A 234 -3.11 11.32 -6.29
C SER A 234 -1.61 11.13 -6.22
N GLY A 235 -1.07 10.17 -6.99
CA GLY A 235 0.36 9.92 -7.10
C GLY A 235 1.11 11.11 -7.73
N GLU A 236 0.48 11.83 -8.65
CA GLU A 236 1.01 13.07 -9.24
C GLU A 236 1.15 14.16 -8.16
N ARG A 237 0.09 14.42 -7.39
CA ARG A 237 0.15 15.40 -6.30
C ARG A 237 1.06 14.95 -5.16
N LEU A 238 1.19 13.65 -4.89
CA LEU A 238 2.16 13.15 -3.91
C LEU A 238 3.62 13.49 -4.28
N ILE A 239 3.89 13.75 -5.57
CA ILE A 239 5.19 14.21 -6.06
C ILE A 239 5.27 15.74 -6.02
N SER A 240 4.27 16.44 -6.57
CA SER A 240 4.32 17.91 -6.73
C SER A 240 4.01 18.67 -5.43
N ASP A 241 3.16 18.12 -4.58
CA ASP A 241 2.66 18.70 -3.32
C ASP A 241 2.41 17.58 -2.28
N PRO A 242 3.48 16.95 -1.76
CA PRO A 242 3.35 15.85 -0.81
C PRO A 242 2.63 16.28 0.48
N ALA A 243 2.85 17.51 0.96
CA ALA A 243 2.21 18.00 2.18
C ALA A 243 0.70 18.15 2.01
N GLY A 244 0.23 18.68 0.88
CA GLY A 244 -1.20 18.81 0.60
C GLY A 244 -1.91 17.45 0.51
N GLU A 245 -1.31 16.44 -0.13
CA GLU A 245 -1.90 15.10 -0.16
C GLU A 245 -1.83 14.41 1.21
N LEU A 246 -0.74 14.55 1.96
CA LEU A 246 -0.62 13.99 3.32
C LEU A 246 -1.61 14.64 4.30
N GLY A 247 -1.95 15.92 4.13
CA GLY A 247 -3.01 16.58 4.89
C GLY A 247 -4.35 15.84 4.78
N LYS A 248 -4.74 15.47 3.55
CA LYS A 248 -5.98 14.71 3.30
C LYS A 248 -5.94 13.30 3.91
N VAL A 249 -4.80 12.63 3.84
CA VAL A 249 -4.65 11.28 4.41
C VAL A 249 -4.69 11.32 5.93
N GLN A 250 -4.09 12.34 6.57
CA GLN A 250 -4.15 12.52 8.02
C GLN A 250 -5.60 12.72 8.48
N ASP A 251 -6.37 13.59 7.83
CA ASP A 251 -7.80 13.76 8.14
C ASP A 251 -8.59 12.48 7.96
N PHE A 252 -8.36 11.79 6.84
CA PHE A 252 -9.03 10.53 6.56
C PHE A 252 -8.76 9.49 7.63
N LEU A 253 -7.54 9.43 8.17
CA LEU A 253 -7.18 8.53 9.26
C LEU A 253 -7.69 9.02 10.63
N GLY A 254 -8.12 10.28 10.75
CA GLY A 254 -8.52 10.89 12.03
C GLY A 254 -7.31 11.35 12.86
N LEU A 255 -6.20 11.66 12.21
CA LEU A 255 -4.96 12.11 12.83
C LEU A 255 -4.87 13.64 12.81
N GLN A 256 -4.09 14.19 13.74
CA GLN A 256 -3.69 15.58 13.68
C GLN A 256 -2.80 15.84 12.44
N ARG A 257 -2.91 17.02 11.83
CA ARG A 257 -2.10 17.38 10.65
C ARG A 257 -0.69 17.81 11.06
N ILE A 258 0.13 16.86 11.49
CA ILE A 258 1.52 17.09 11.92
C ILE A 258 2.48 17.15 10.72
N VAL A 259 2.29 16.25 9.75
CA VAL A 259 3.15 16.16 8.57
C VAL A 259 2.78 17.28 7.59
N THR A 260 3.66 18.26 7.51
CA THR A 260 3.54 19.50 6.72
C THR A 260 4.69 19.67 5.72
N ASP A 261 4.64 20.73 4.91
CA ASP A 261 5.65 21.16 3.94
C ASP A 261 7.08 21.22 4.53
N LYS A 262 7.20 21.57 5.81
CA LYS A 262 8.47 21.63 6.55
C LYS A 262 9.23 20.29 6.54
N HIS A 263 8.53 19.16 6.42
CA HIS A 263 9.14 17.82 6.43
C HIS A 263 9.77 17.43 5.09
N PHE A 264 9.47 18.16 4.02
CA PHE A 264 9.88 17.81 2.66
C PHE A 264 10.89 18.81 2.10
N TYR A 265 11.75 18.32 1.21
CA TYR A 265 12.53 19.14 0.29
C TYR A 265 12.56 18.46 -1.09
N PHE A 266 12.63 19.26 -2.15
CA PHE A 266 12.70 18.70 -3.50
C PHE A 266 14.15 18.47 -3.92
N ASN A 267 14.49 17.23 -4.28
CA ASN A 267 15.81 16.92 -4.82
C ASN A 267 15.78 17.05 -6.34
N LYS A 268 16.37 18.13 -6.87
CA LYS A 268 16.39 18.41 -8.33
C LYS A 268 17.09 17.31 -9.13
N THR A 269 18.19 16.76 -8.62
CA THR A 269 18.93 15.67 -9.29
C THR A 269 18.10 14.39 -9.36
N LYS A 270 17.33 14.10 -8.31
CA LYS A 270 16.46 12.93 -8.28
C LYS A 270 15.15 13.16 -9.05
N GLY A 271 14.65 14.39 -9.09
CA GLY A 271 13.34 14.77 -9.63
C GLY A 271 12.16 14.39 -8.72
N PHE A 272 12.39 14.14 -7.43
CA PHE A 272 11.36 13.71 -6.48
C PHE A 272 11.51 14.42 -5.12
N PRO A 273 10.41 14.57 -4.36
CA PRO A 273 10.48 15.03 -2.98
C PRO A 273 11.18 13.98 -2.08
N CYS A 274 11.94 14.48 -1.12
CA CYS A 274 12.67 13.72 -0.12
C CYS A 274 12.33 14.24 1.29
N LEU A 275 12.62 13.42 2.31
CA LEU A 275 12.37 13.74 3.71
C LEU A 275 13.54 14.50 4.31
N LYS A 276 13.31 15.66 4.94
CA LYS A 276 14.36 16.41 5.65
C LYS A 276 14.85 15.66 6.88
N LYS A 277 13.94 15.04 7.63
CA LYS A 277 14.21 14.22 8.83
C LYS A 277 13.25 13.02 8.81
N PRO A 278 13.68 11.83 8.37
CA PRO A 278 12.86 10.62 8.42
C PRO A 278 12.70 10.10 9.86
N GLU A 279 11.77 9.18 10.07
CA GLU A 279 11.61 8.48 11.34
C GLU A 279 12.91 7.83 11.80
N GLY A 280 13.37 8.14 13.01
CA GLY A 280 14.56 7.52 13.61
C GLY A 280 15.92 7.97 13.05
N SER A 281 15.97 9.04 12.23
CA SER A 281 17.25 9.60 11.77
C SER A 281 17.22 11.12 11.64
N SER A 282 18.33 11.76 12.00
CA SER A 282 18.54 13.21 11.87
C SER A 282 18.96 13.66 10.48
N LYS A 283 19.30 12.72 9.58
CA LYS A 283 19.82 13.00 8.23
C LYS A 283 18.71 12.97 7.18
N PRO A 284 18.79 13.83 6.14
CA PRO A 284 17.85 13.77 5.02
C PRO A 284 17.80 12.39 4.35
N HIS A 285 16.61 11.97 3.94
CA HIS A 285 16.38 10.69 3.29
C HIS A 285 15.59 10.85 2.00
N CYS A 286 16.20 10.45 0.89
CA CYS A 286 15.53 10.23 -0.37
C CYS A 286 15.24 8.73 -0.54
N LEU A 287 14.12 8.41 -1.19
CA LEU A 287 13.83 7.03 -1.58
C LEU A 287 14.97 6.46 -2.44
N GLY A 288 15.28 5.17 -2.26
CA GLY A 288 16.41 4.51 -2.93
C GLY A 288 16.33 4.49 -4.46
N LYS A 289 17.41 4.01 -5.11
CA LYS A 289 17.57 3.97 -6.58
C LYS A 289 16.44 3.24 -7.32
N THR A 290 15.76 2.32 -6.65
CA THR A 290 14.62 1.57 -7.21
C THR A 290 13.31 2.39 -7.26
N LYS A 291 13.32 3.65 -6.82
CA LYS A 291 12.16 4.56 -6.83
C LYS A 291 12.50 5.81 -7.66
N GLY A 292 11.68 6.08 -8.67
CA GLY A 292 11.93 7.13 -9.66
C GLY A 292 12.92 6.71 -10.75
N ARG A 293 12.76 5.50 -11.32
CA ARG A 293 13.59 5.07 -12.46
C ARG A 293 13.27 5.92 -13.68
N THR A 294 14.28 6.21 -14.49
CA THR A 294 14.09 6.68 -15.86
C THR A 294 13.23 5.66 -16.61
N HIS A 295 12.15 6.13 -17.20
CA HIS A 295 11.23 5.27 -17.95
C HIS A 295 11.83 4.87 -19.29
N ALA A 296 11.44 3.69 -19.79
CA ALA A 296 11.70 3.34 -21.18
C ALA A 296 11.08 4.38 -22.12
N SER A 297 11.79 4.72 -23.20
CA SER A 297 11.23 5.55 -24.27
C SER A 297 10.20 4.72 -25.03
N ILE A 298 8.96 5.22 -25.10
CA ILE A 298 7.84 4.55 -25.79
C ILE A 298 7.41 5.42 -26.95
N ASN A 299 7.06 4.80 -28.08
CA ASN A 299 6.53 5.52 -29.23
C ASN A 299 5.34 6.42 -28.84
N PRO A 300 5.38 7.74 -29.13
CA PRO A 300 4.28 8.66 -28.83
C PRO A 300 2.90 8.23 -29.37
N GLU A 301 2.86 7.57 -30.53
CA GLU A 301 1.60 7.06 -31.09
C GLU A 301 1.01 5.95 -30.21
N VAL A 302 1.86 5.08 -29.66
CA VAL A 302 1.43 4.02 -28.72
C VAL A 302 0.94 4.62 -27.41
N ILE A 303 1.60 5.69 -26.93
CA ILE A 303 1.13 6.45 -25.77
C ILE A 303 -0.27 7.01 -26.05
N GLN A 304 -0.49 7.63 -27.21
CA GLN A 304 -1.79 8.21 -27.56
C GLN A 304 -2.88 7.13 -27.62
N ARG A 305 -2.63 5.99 -28.29
CA ARG A 305 -3.57 4.87 -28.34
C ARG A 305 -3.92 4.33 -26.95
N LEU A 306 -2.95 4.30 -26.04
CA LEU A 306 -3.21 3.90 -24.65
C LEU A 306 -4.02 4.94 -23.88
N ARG A 307 -3.79 6.24 -24.10
CA ARG A 307 -4.62 7.31 -23.53
C ARG A 307 -6.07 7.18 -24.00
N ASP A 308 -6.27 6.99 -25.30
CA ASP A 308 -7.60 6.79 -25.89
C ASP A 308 -8.28 5.54 -25.31
N PHE A 309 -7.54 4.43 -25.15
CA PHE A 309 -8.01 3.21 -24.50
C PHE A 309 -8.46 3.46 -23.04
N TYR A 310 -7.65 4.15 -22.23
CA TYR A 310 -7.98 4.39 -20.82
C TYR A 310 -9.03 5.47 -20.60
N LYS A 311 -9.20 6.42 -21.51
CA LYS A 311 -10.11 7.57 -21.38
C LYS A 311 -11.51 7.19 -20.86
N PRO A 312 -12.26 6.24 -21.47
CA PRO A 312 -13.58 5.86 -20.95
C PRO A 312 -13.50 5.19 -19.56
N HIS A 313 -12.43 4.44 -19.28
CA HIS A 313 -12.22 3.80 -17.97
C HIS A 313 -11.88 4.82 -16.88
N ASN A 314 -11.11 5.85 -17.22
CA ASN A 314 -10.75 6.96 -16.33
C ASN A 314 -12.00 7.78 -15.98
N GLN A 315 -12.84 8.10 -16.97
CA GLN A 315 -14.10 8.82 -16.74
C GLN A 315 -15.01 8.06 -15.76
N ARG A 316 -15.18 6.74 -15.95
CA ARG A 316 -15.93 5.91 -14.98
C ARG A 316 -15.28 5.93 -13.60
N PHE A 317 -13.95 5.84 -13.52
CA PHE A 317 -13.25 5.92 -12.24
C PHE A 317 -13.44 7.27 -11.54
N TYR A 318 -13.41 8.39 -12.27
CA TYR A 318 -13.61 9.73 -11.72
C TYR A 318 -15.01 9.91 -11.13
N GLN A 319 -16.03 9.38 -11.82
CA GLN A 319 -17.40 9.36 -11.32
C GLN A 319 -17.51 8.59 -10.01
N MET A 320 -16.94 7.38 -9.95
CA MET A 320 -16.91 6.57 -8.72
C MET A 320 -16.08 7.20 -7.60
N ALA A 321 -15.00 7.91 -7.97
CA ALA A 321 -14.14 8.61 -7.04
C ALA A 321 -14.79 9.88 -6.49
N GLY A 322 -15.72 10.51 -7.22
CA GLY A 322 -16.18 11.87 -6.95
C GLY A 322 -15.07 12.91 -7.13
N GLN A 323 -14.04 12.58 -7.93
CA GLN A 323 -12.85 13.40 -8.13
C GLN A 323 -12.25 13.11 -9.51
N ASP A 324 -11.94 14.17 -10.26
CA ASP A 324 -11.12 14.09 -11.46
C ASP A 324 -9.63 14.18 -11.09
N PHE A 325 -8.82 13.26 -11.62
CA PHE A 325 -7.37 13.22 -11.38
C PHE A 325 -6.54 13.88 -12.49
N GLY A 326 -7.19 14.40 -13.54
CA GLY A 326 -6.55 15.15 -14.62
C GLY A 326 -5.71 14.32 -15.56
N TRP A 327 -5.88 12.99 -15.60
CA TRP A 327 -5.20 12.15 -16.58
C TRP A 327 -5.87 12.29 -17.94
N GLN A 328 -5.09 12.72 -18.93
CA GLN A 328 -5.53 12.90 -20.31
C GLN A 328 -5.06 11.75 -21.19
#